data_AF-A0A2C9VDT4-F1
#
_entry.id   AF-A0A2C9VDT4-F1
#
_cell.length_a   1.000
_cell.length_b   1.000
_cell.length_c   1.000
_cell.angle_alpha   90.00
_cell.angle_beta   90.00
_cell.angle_gamma   90.00
#
_symmetry.space_group_name_H-M   'P 1'
#
loop_
_entity.id
_entity.type
_entity.pdbx_description
1 polymer ?
#
loop_
_entity_poly.entity_id
_entity_poly.type
_entity_poly.pdbx_seq_one_letter_code
_entity_poly.pdbx_strand_id
1 'polypeptide(L)'
;MQNSDYSGMLLVSVPLFGDNYLTCSRSMLISLRAKDKLGFVNGKCEMPDEDGTDLEKWLKADSKVMSWILNSISKDIAESFLYVSSIKELWDELAQ
;
A
#
# COMPACT_ATOMS: atom_id res chain seq x y z
N MET A 1 -5.44 28.01 -7.84
CA MET A 1 -5.12 27.23 -6.63
C MET A 1 -4.61 25.89 -7.10
N GLN A 2 -3.30 25.68 -6.99
CA GLN A 2 -2.60 24.55 -7.59
C GLN A 2 -2.82 23.33 -6.69
N ASN A 3 -3.76 22.47 -7.05
CA ASN A 3 -3.95 21.18 -6.38
C ASN A 3 -2.86 20.25 -6.90
N SER A 4 -1.66 20.34 -6.32
CA SER A 4 -0.59 19.42 -6.64
C SER A 4 -0.99 18.05 -6.12
N ASP A 5 -1.44 17.18 -7.01
CA ASP A 5 -1.55 15.75 -6.77
C ASP A 5 -0.19 15.25 -6.32
N TYR A 6 0.02 15.19 -4.99
CA TYR A 6 1.18 14.59 -4.36
C TYR A 6 1.09 13.06 -4.53
N SER A 7 1.27 12.62 -5.77
CA SER A 7 1.42 11.22 -6.17
C SER A 7 2.78 10.64 -5.70
N GLY A 8 3.63 11.45 -5.07
CA GLY A 8 4.99 11.12 -4.65
C GLY A 8 5.22 11.02 -3.14
N MET A 9 4.21 10.77 -2.30
CA MET A 9 4.48 10.47 -0.89
C MET A 9 5.10 9.08 -0.76
N LEU A 10 6.42 9.03 -0.68
CA LEU A 10 7.17 7.84 -0.26
C LEU A 10 6.78 7.51 1.20
N LEU A 11 6.40 6.27 1.49
CA LEU A 11 6.08 5.84 2.87
C LEU A 11 7.33 5.68 3.72
N VAL A 12 8.50 5.50 3.09
CA VAL A 12 9.81 5.38 3.72
C VAL A 12 10.88 6.11 2.92
N SER A 13 11.85 6.69 3.61
CA SER A 13 12.99 7.39 3.02
C SER A 13 14.07 6.46 2.46
N VAL A 14 14.07 5.19 2.88
CA VAL A 14 14.96 4.14 2.37
C VAL A 14 14.07 3.02 1.81
N PRO A 15 14.20 2.69 0.51
CA PRO A 15 13.43 1.60 -0.08
C PRO A 15 13.68 0.28 0.65
N LEU A 16 12.64 -0.54 0.75
CA LEU A 16 12.76 -1.89 1.30
C LEU A 16 13.67 -2.75 0.39
N PHE A 17 14.74 -3.28 0.94
CA PHE A 17 15.63 -4.28 0.31
C PHE A 17 15.84 -5.39 1.35
N GLY A 18 15.86 -6.66 0.92
CA GLY A 18 15.70 -7.87 1.75
C GLY A 18 15.98 -7.78 3.26
N ASP A 19 17.12 -7.24 3.67
CA ASP A 19 17.56 -7.18 5.07
C ASP A 19 16.87 -6.12 5.96
N ASN A 20 16.13 -5.16 5.39
CA ASN A 20 15.52 -4.05 6.16
C ASN A 20 13.99 -4.18 6.38
N TYR A 21 13.41 -5.34 6.06
CA TYR A 21 11.96 -5.58 6.13
C TYR A 21 11.33 -5.15 7.45
N LEU A 22 11.90 -5.53 8.61
CA LEU A 22 11.33 -5.22 9.92
C LEU A 22 11.25 -3.71 10.21
N THR A 23 12.25 -2.95 9.78
CA THR A 23 12.29 -1.49 10.00
C THR A 23 11.36 -0.75 9.03
N CYS A 24 11.35 -1.18 7.77
CA CYS A 24 10.53 -0.59 6.72
C CYS A 24 9.03 -0.90 6.93
N SER A 25 8.68 -2.16 7.22
CA SER A 25 7.30 -2.56 7.52
C SER A 25 6.74 -1.80 8.72
N ARG A 26 7.50 -1.64 9.80
CA ARG A 26 7.08 -0.83 10.96
C ARG A 26 6.81 0.63 10.59
N SER A 27 7.69 1.23 9.78
CA SER A 27 7.53 2.62 9.33
C SER A 27 6.31 2.80 8.42
N MET A 28 6.09 1.85 7.50
CA MET A 28 4.90 1.81 6.65
C MET A 28 3.63 1.68 7.48
N LEU A 29 3.58 0.75 8.45
CA LEU A 29 2.42 0.57 9.35
C LEU A 29 2.08 1.84 10.14
N ILE A 30 3.08 2.56 10.65
CA ILE A 30 2.89 3.85 11.34
C ILE A 30 2.32 4.90 10.37
N SER A 31 2.91 5.02 9.18
CA SER A 31 2.50 5.98 8.15
C SER A 31 1.07 5.72 7.65
N LEU A 32 0.68 4.45 7.47
CA LEU A 32 -0.66 4.05 7.08
C LEU A 32 -1.68 4.26 8.19
N ARG A 33 -1.29 4.04 9.45
CA ARG A 33 -2.14 4.34 10.61
C ARG A 33 -2.44 5.84 10.70
N ALA A 34 -1.44 6.69 10.50
CA ALA A 34 -1.62 8.15 10.51
C ALA A 34 -2.51 8.66 9.35
N LYS A 35 -2.77 7.85 8.32
CA LYS A 35 -3.59 8.18 7.15
C LYS A 35 -4.94 7.46 7.14
N ASP A 36 -5.30 6.75 8.22
CA ASP A 36 -6.48 5.90 8.31
C ASP A 36 -6.58 4.84 7.19
N LYS A 37 -5.42 4.35 6.73
CA LYS A 37 -5.32 3.31 5.69
C LYS A 37 -4.81 1.96 6.20
N LEU A 38 -4.50 1.86 7.49
CA LEU A 38 -4.05 0.60 8.10
C LEU A 38 -5.06 -0.54 7.95
N GLY A 39 -6.36 -0.24 7.84
CA GLY A 39 -7.42 -1.22 7.64
C GLY A 39 -7.27 -2.06 6.37
N PHE A 40 -6.66 -1.50 5.33
CA PHE A 40 -6.49 -2.17 4.04
C PHE A 40 -5.41 -3.27 4.10
N VAL A 41 -4.29 -3.01 4.78
CA VAL A 41 -3.20 -4.00 4.91
C VAL A 41 -3.49 -5.10 5.94
N ASN A 42 -4.30 -4.83 6.97
CA ASN A 42 -4.62 -5.81 8.00
C ASN A 42 -5.95 -6.53 7.78
N GLY A 43 -6.62 -6.28 6.65
CA GLY A 43 -7.90 -6.90 6.28
C GLY A 43 -9.12 -6.40 7.04
N LYS A 44 -9.00 -5.37 7.91
CA LYS A 44 -10.18 -4.79 8.59
C LYS A 44 -11.07 -3.97 7.66
N CYS A 45 -10.53 -3.46 6.55
CA CYS A 45 -11.29 -2.78 5.52
C CYS A 45 -11.57 -3.76 4.39
N GLU A 46 -12.61 -4.58 4.57
CA GLU A 46 -13.00 -5.60 3.59
C GLU A 46 -13.53 -4.95 2.31
N MET A 47 -13.36 -5.66 1.19
CA MET A 47 -13.93 -5.24 -0.09
C MET A 47 -15.46 -5.26 0.05
N PRO A 48 -16.16 -4.16 -0.24
CA PRO A 48 -17.61 -4.12 -0.20
C PRO A 48 -18.19 -5.03 -1.30
N ASP A 49 -19.44 -5.46 -1.11
CA ASP A 49 -20.15 -6.27 -2.08
C ASP A 49 -20.20 -5.59 -3.46
N GLU A 50 -20.18 -6.41 -4.51
CA GLU A 50 -20.31 -5.99 -5.90
C GLU A 50 -21.68 -5.34 -6.09
N ASP A 51 -21.77 -4.02 -5.93
CA ASP A 51 -22.72 -3.12 -6.60
C ASP A 51 -22.68 -1.71 -5.99
N GLY A 52 -21.90 -0.81 -6.61
CA GLY A 52 -22.08 0.63 -6.42
C GLY A 52 -20.82 1.47 -6.20
N THR A 53 -21.04 2.77 -5.94
CA THR A 53 -20.01 3.80 -5.79
C THR A 53 -18.99 3.49 -4.69
N ASP A 54 -19.37 2.67 -3.69
CA ASP A 54 -18.49 2.33 -2.58
C ASP A 54 -17.42 1.29 -2.96
N LEU A 55 -17.71 0.38 -3.89
CA LEU A 55 -16.69 -0.51 -4.47
C LEU A 55 -15.64 0.29 -5.25
N GLU A 56 -16.07 1.23 -6.09
CA GLU A 56 -15.13 2.06 -6.86
C GLU A 56 -14.24 2.91 -5.94
N LYS A 57 -14.81 3.48 -4.86
CA LYS A 57 -14.04 4.20 -3.84
C LYS A 57 -13.06 3.28 -3.12
N TRP A 58 -13.47 2.06 -2.80
CA TRP A 58 -12.62 1.07 -2.15
C TRP A 58 -11.46 0.68 -3.05
N LEU A 59 -11.71 0.34 -4.32
CA LEU A 59 -10.68 0.01 -5.32
C LEU A 59 -9.67 1.15 -5.51
N LYS A 60 -10.16 2.40 -5.61
CA LYS A 60 -9.30 3.59 -5.67
C LYS A 60 -8.42 3.73 -4.43
N ALA A 61 -8.97 3.46 -3.25
CA ALA A 61 -8.21 3.52 -2.01
C ALA A 61 -7.18 2.38 -1.91
N ASP A 62 -7.56 1.17 -2.27
CA ASP A 62 -6.70 -0.01 -2.33
C ASP A 62 -5.50 0.22 -3.26
N SER A 63 -5.76 0.60 -4.52
CA SER A 63 -4.71 0.92 -5.51
C SER A 63 -3.79 2.05 -5.06
N LYS A 64 -4.32 3.05 -4.35
CA LYS A 64 -3.50 4.14 -3.81
C LYS A 64 -2.53 3.61 -2.75
N VAL A 65 -3.00 2.77 -1.83
CA VAL A 65 -2.13 2.17 -0.82
C VAL A 65 -1.12 1.22 -1.48
N MET A 66 -1.52 0.42 -2.47
CA MET A 66 -0.58 -0.38 -3.28
C MET A 66 0.53 0.47 -3.88
N SER A 67 0.19 1.57 -4.56
CA SER A 67 1.20 2.45 -5.17
C SER A 67 2.17 3.01 -4.13
N TRP A 68 1.70 3.34 -2.93
CA TRP A 68 2.54 3.83 -1.86
C TRP A 68 3.54 2.78 -1.37
N ILE A 69 3.11 1.52 -1.26
CA ILE A 69 3.98 0.41 -0.85
C ILE A 69 4.97 0.07 -1.96
N LEU A 70 4.52 -0.08 -3.21
CA LEU A 70 5.37 -0.37 -4.36
C LEU A 70 6.45 0.71 -4.56
N ASN A 71 6.11 1.99 -4.37
CA ASN A 71 7.08 3.09 -4.43
C ASN A 71 8.05 3.12 -3.25
N SER A 72 7.80 2.32 -2.22
CA SER A 72 8.55 2.27 -0.96
C SER A 72 9.39 1.00 -0.81
N ILE A 73 9.36 0.11 -1.80
CA ILE A 73 10.20 -1.09 -1.90
C ILE A 73 11.15 -0.96 -3.09
N SER A 74 12.25 -1.71 -3.08
CA SER A 74 13.22 -1.71 -4.19
C SER A 74 12.58 -2.25 -5.47
N LYS A 75 13.06 -1.79 -6.63
CA LYS A 75 12.48 -2.16 -7.93
C LYS A 75 12.50 -3.67 -8.17
N ASP A 76 13.59 -4.33 -7.81
CA ASP A 76 13.74 -5.79 -7.96
C ASP A 76 12.65 -6.56 -7.21
N ILE A 77 12.23 -6.06 -6.04
CA ILE A 77 11.14 -6.62 -5.25
C ILE A 77 9.77 -6.16 -5.79
N ALA A 78 9.63 -4.91 -6.24
CA ALA A 78 8.37 -4.42 -6.80
C ALA A 78 7.94 -5.19 -8.05
N GLU A 79 8.90 -5.59 -8.90
CA GLU A 79 8.63 -6.35 -10.13
C GLU A 79 8.00 -7.72 -9.85
N SER A 80 8.34 -8.39 -8.74
CA SER A 80 7.72 -9.67 -8.37
C SER A 80 6.25 -9.54 -7.97
N PHE A 81 5.77 -8.32 -7.70
CA PHE A 81 4.42 -8.06 -7.21
C PHE A 81 3.51 -7.29 -8.17
N LEU A 82 3.93 -7.11 -9.43
CA LEU A 82 3.16 -6.36 -10.43
C LEU A 82 1.77 -6.97 -10.75
N TYR A 83 1.59 -8.26 -10.49
CA TYR A 83 0.35 -8.99 -10.80
C TYR A 83 -0.55 -9.24 -9.58
N VAL A 84 -0.17 -8.73 -8.42
CA VAL A 84 -0.96 -8.86 -7.19
C VAL A 84 -2.26 -8.06 -7.33
N SER A 85 -3.37 -8.62 -6.87
CA SER A 85 -4.72 -8.09 -7.15
C SER A 85 -5.26 -7.16 -6.05
N SER A 86 -4.62 -7.14 -4.88
CA SER A 86 -5.03 -6.26 -3.77
C SER A 86 -3.86 -5.86 -2.87
N ILE A 87 -4.01 -4.78 -2.11
CA ILE A 87 -3.01 -4.39 -1.12
C ILE A 87 -2.83 -5.42 -0.01
N LYS A 88 -3.87 -6.18 0.32
CA LYS A 88 -3.82 -7.20 1.37
C LYS A 88 -2.91 -8.35 0.95
N GLU A 89 -3.12 -8.85 -0.27
CA GLU A 89 -2.28 -9.88 -0.88
C GLU A 89 -0.83 -9.40 -0.99
N LEU A 90 -0.60 -8.15 -1.45
CA LEU A 90 0.74 -7.56 -1.53
C LEU A 90 1.43 -7.55 -0.18
N TRP A 91 0.70 -7.16 0.87
CA TRP A 91 1.24 -7.05 2.21
C TRP A 91 1.56 -8.42 2.82
N ASP A 92 0.72 -9.43 2.57
CA ASP A 92 0.93 -10.79 3.05
C ASP A 92 2.17 -11.43 2.40
N GLU A 93 2.31 -11.28 1.08
CA GLU A 93 3.48 -11.76 0.34
C GLU A 93 4.78 -11.06 0.76
N LEU A 94 4.71 -9.76 1.08
CA LEU A 94 5.86 -9.04 1.63
C LEU A 94 6.27 -9.52 3.02
N ALA A 95 5.35 -10.11 3.79
CA ALA A 95 5.60 -10.58 5.15
C ALA A 95 6.18 -11.99 5.23
N GLN A 96 6.29 -12.68 4.09
CA GLN A 96 6.77 -14.05 3.96
C GLN A 96 8.29 -14.12 3.83
#